data_AF-A0A3B6LS13-F1
#
_entry.id   AF-A0A3B6LS13-F1
#
_cell.length_a   1.000
_cell.length_b   1.000
_cell.length_c   1.000
_cell.angle_alpha   90.00
_cell.angle_beta   90.00
_cell.angle_gamma   90.00
#
_symmetry.space_group_name_H-M   'P 1'
#
loop_
_entity.id
_entity.type
_entity.pdbx_description
1 polymer ?
#
loop_
_entity_poly.entity_id
_entity_poly.type
_entity_poly.pdbx_seq_one_letter_code
_entity_poly.pdbx_strand_id
1 'polypeptide(L)'
;MIHSKKLAQLAKKWQRMVAAGGQQTADTDGCCSTASVADRGHCVMYTVDGSRFEVPLVYLGTMVFGELLRMSQEEFGFSSDGKITLPFDACVMAYVMCLIRREASEEVEKAFLSSIAMPCHSASCVASVRLNQQFAVCS
;
A
#
# COMPACT_ATOMS: atom_id res chain seq x y z
N MET A 1 2.97 10.25 32.28
CA MET A 1 3.58 8.91 32.21
C MET A 1 2.51 7.91 31.82
N ILE A 2 2.66 7.20 30.69
CA ILE A 2 1.68 6.20 30.25
C ILE A 2 1.83 4.95 31.13
N HIS A 3 0.74 4.51 31.73
CA HIS A 3 0.72 3.45 32.73
C HIS A 3 0.96 2.07 32.07
N SER A 4 1.89 1.28 32.59
CA SER A 4 2.24 -0.07 32.10
C SER A 4 1.05 -1.02 31.95
N LYS A 5 0.01 -0.86 32.77
CA LYS A 5 -1.25 -1.62 32.70
C LYS A 5 -2.06 -1.33 31.42
N LYS A 6 -2.02 -0.10 30.91
CA LYS A 6 -2.67 0.26 29.62
C LYS A 6 -1.96 -0.41 28.44
N LEU A 7 -0.63 -0.48 28.46
CA LEU A 7 0.14 -1.17 27.42
C LEU A 7 -0.15 -2.69 27.40
N ALA A 8 -0.22 -3.33 28.56
CA ALA A 8 -0.57 -4.75 28.65
C ALA A 8 -2.00 -5.05 28.18
N GLN A 9 -2.95 -4.13 28.39
CA GLN A 9 -4.32 -4.25 27.87
C GLN A 9 -4.38 -4.12 26.35
N LEU A 10 -3.59 -3.21 25.77
CA LEU A 10 -3.47 -3.10 24.32
C LEU A 10 -2.88 -4.38 23.74
N ALA A 11 -1.75 -4.88 24.26
CA ALA A 11 -1.13 -6.12 23.76
C ALA A 11 -2.09 -7.32 23.74
N LYS A 12 -2.90 -7.51 24.81
CA LYS A 12 -3.92 -8.57 24.86
C LYS A 12 -5.03 -8.39 23.82
N LYS A 13 -5.38 -7.17 23.44
CA LYS A 13 -6.43 -6.88 22.45
C LYS A 13 -5.95 -7.18 21.02
N TRP A 14 -4.67 -6.93 20.74
CA TRP A 14 -4.04 -7.25 19.46
C TRP A 14 -3.89 -8.77 19.27
N GLN A 15 -3.55 -9.52 20.32
CA GLN A 15 -3.52 -10.99 20.27
C GLN A 15 -4.89 -11.61 19.92
N ARG A 16 -6.00 -10.98 20.34
CA ARG A 16 -7.35 -11.45 19.98
C ARG A 16 -7.74 -11.15 18.53
N MET A 17 -7.25 -10.05 17.95
CA MET A 17 -7.48 -9.77 16.52
C MET A 17 -6.68 -10.71 15.62
N VAL A 18 -5.46 -11.07 16.01
CA VAL A 18 -4.63 -12.02 15.24
C VAL A 18 -5.17 -13.45 15.32
N ALA A 19 -5.75 -13.86 16.46
CA ALA A 19 -6.35 -15.18 16.62
C ALA A 19 -7.76 -15.34 16.02
N ALA A 20 -8.45 -14.24 15.69
CA ALA A 20 -9.80 -14.25 15.14
C ALA A 20 -9.85 -14.18 13.58
N GLY A 21 -8.70 -14.16 12.91
CA GLY A 21 -8.60 -14.11 11.44
C GLY A 21 -8.95 -15.41 10.71
N GLY A 22 -9.69 -16.32 11.33
CA GLY A 22 -9.98 -17.64 10.77
C GLY A 22 -11.39 -18.12 11.09
N GLN A 23 -12.42 -17.51 10.50
CA GLN A 23 -13.68 -18.21 10.22
C GLN A 23 -14.53 -17.45 9.19
N GLN A 24 -14.75 -18.10 8.06
CA GLN A 24 -15.82 -17.78 7.11
C GLN A 24 -17.17 -18.04 7.78
N THR A 25 -18.07 -17.06 7.72
CA THR A 25 -19.51 -17.30 7.77
C THR A 25 -20.13 -16.46 6.67
N ALA A 26 -20.67 -17.16 5.67
CA ALA A 26 -21.64 -16.61 4.76
C ALA A 26 -22.87 -16.18 5.57
N ASP A 27 -23.22 -14.89 5.53
CA ASP A 27 -24.62 -14.49 5.55
C ASP A 27 -24.78 -13.16 4.80
N THR A 28 -25.89 -13.13 4.10
CA THR A 28 -26.37 -12.20 3.09
C THR A 28 -26.72 -10.82 3.63
N ASP A 29 -26.69 -9.85 2.70
CA ASP A 29 -27.43 -8.58 2.67
C ASP A 29 -26.66 -7.30 3.02
N GLY A 30 -26.50 -6.41 2.03
CA GLY A 30 -25.86 -5.11 2.22
C GLY A 30 -25.32 -4.44 0.96
N CYS A 31 -26.23 -3.94 0.12
CA CYS A 31 -26.03 -2.86 -0.86
C CYS A 31 -25.11 -3.15 -2.07
N CYS A 32 -25.68 -3.81 -3.08
CA CYS A 32 -25.20 -3.71 -4.46
C CYS A 32 -25.57 -2.34 -5.04
N SER A 33 -24.58 -1.52 -5.35
CA SER A 33 -24.56 -0.69 -6.56
C SER A 33 -23.13 -0.27 -6.87
N THR A 34 -22.67 -0.68 -8.06
CA THR A 34 -21.41 -0.31 -8.75
C THR A 34 -20.09 -0.88 -8.24
N ALA A 35 -20.05 -2.16 -7.87
CA ALA A 35 -18.83 -2.95 -8.06
C ALA A 35 -18.78 -3.39 -9.52
N SER A 36 -18.18 -2.55 -10.38
CA SER A 36 -17.78 -2.96 -11.72
C SER A 36 -16.94 -4.23 -11.56
N VAL A 37 -17.52 -5.35 -12.00
CA VAL A 37 -16.97 -6.69 -12.14
C VAL A 37 -15.44 -6.66 -12.27
N ALA A 38 -14.75 -6.78 -11.14
CA ALA A 38 -13.37 -7.19 -11.13
C ALA A 38 -13.37 -8.67 -11.52
N ASP A 39 -12.88 -8.94 -12.73
CA ASP A 39 -12.53 -10.27 -13.19
C ASP A 39 -11.85 -11.04 -12.05
N ARG A 40 -12.34 -12.27 -11.80
CA ARG A 40 -12.36 -12.97 -10.49
C ARG A 40 -10.97 -13.30 -9.90
N GLY A 41 -10.16 -12.28 -9.59
CA GLY A 41 -8.78 -12.46 -9.14
C GLY A 41 -7.92 -11.20 -9.11
N HIS A 42 -8.39 -10.04 -9.58
CA HIS A 42 -7.61 -8.79 -9.58
C HIS A 42 -8.39 -7.63 -8.96
N CYS A 43 -7.71 -6.64 -8.38
CA CYS A 43 -8.26 -5.34 -8.04
C CYS A 43 -7.60 -4.24 -8.90
N VAL A 44 -8.26 -3.09 -9.00
CA VAL A 44 -7.71 -1.93 -9.71
C VAL A 44 -7.20 -0.92 -8.69
N MET A 45 -5.95 -0.50 -8.85
CA MET A 45 -5.31 0.55 -8.05
C MET A 45 -4.82 1.67 -8.95
N TYR A 46 -4.82 2.87 -8.40
CA TYR A 46 -4.32 4.07 -9.08
C TYR A 46 -3.10 4.62 -8.35
N THR A 47 -2.17 5.21 -9.08
CA THR A 47 -1.02 5.93 -8.52
C THR A 47 -1.27 7.44 -8.51
N VAL A 48 -0.42 8.21 -7.83
CA VAL A 48 -0.59 9.68 -7.73
C VAL A 48 -0.48 10.40 -9.08
N ASP A 49 0.20 9.80 -10.05
CA ASP A 49 0.28 10.26 -11.44
C ASP A 49 -0.92 9.84 -12.30
N GLY A 50 -1.92 9.17 -11.70
CA GLY A 50 -3.16 8.75 -12.35
C GLY A 50 -3.05 7.44 -13.14
N SER A 51 -1.90 6.76 -13.10
CA SER A 51 -1.71 5.47 -13.79
C SER A 51 -2.53 4.36 -13.13
N ARG A 52 -3.14 3.50 -13.96
CA ARG A 52 -4.00 2.39 -13.53
C ARG A 52 -3.23 1.07 -13.53
N PHE A 53 -3.31 0.31 -12.44
CA PHE A 53 -2.70 -1.01 -12.28
C PHE A 53 -3.76 -2.06 -11.93
N GLU A 54 -3.69 -3.21 -12.62
CA GLU A 54 -4.46 -4.40 -12.28
C GLU A 54 -3.60 -5.31 -11.40
N VAL A 55 -4.00 -5.42 -10.14
CA VAL A 55 -3.22 -6.07 -9.09
C VAL A 55 -3.90 -7.39 -8.72
N PRO A 56 -3.22 -8.55 -8.81
CA PRO A 56 -3.79 -9.80 -8.35
C PRO A 56 -4.17 -9.71 -6.86
N LEU A 57 -5.37 -10.16 -6.51
CA LEU A 57 -5.88 -10.17 -5.13
C LEU A 57 -4.96 -10.97 -4.20
N VAL A 58 -4.28 -11.99 -4.72
CA VAL A 58 -3.28 -12.78 -3.99
C VAL A 58 -2.10 -11.94 -3.49
N TYR A 59 -1.81 -10.80 -4.12
CA TYR A 59 -0.74 -9.91 -3.67
C TYR A 59 -1.16 -9.04 -2.49
N LEU A 60 -2.45 -8.81 -2.28
CA LEU A 60 -2.92 -7.95 -1.19
C LEU A 60 -2.66 -8.54 0.20
N GLY A 61 -2.37 -9.84 0.29
CA GLY A 61 -1.95 -10.50 1.51
C GLY A 61 -0.45 -10.34 1.84
N THR A 62 0.35 -9.73 0.96
CA THR A 62 1.78 -9.50 1.25
C THR A 62 1.97 -8.34 2.21
N MET A 63 3.05 -8.40 2.99
CA MET A 63 3.44 -7.30 3.89
C MET A 63 3.61 -5.99 3.13
N VAL A 64 4.17 -6.05 1.92
CA VAL A 64 4.37 -4.87 1.06
C VAL A 64 3.04 -4.20 0.72
N PHE A 65 2.03 -4.95 0.25
CA PHE A 65 0.73 -4.37 -0.05
C PHE A 65 -0.04 -3.91 1.19
N GLY A 66 0.09 -4.61 2.31
CA GLY A 66 -0.49 -4.18 3.58
C GLY A 66 -0.01 -2.78 3.98
N GLU A 67 1.30 -2.53 3.83
CA GLU A 67 1.89 -1.23 4.16
C GLU A 67 1.52 -0.13 3.16
N LEU A 68 1.53 -0.45 1.85
CA LEU A 68 1.07 0.45 0.80
C LEU A 68 -0.39 0.88 1.00
N LEU A 69 -1.26 -0.06 1.36
CA LEU A 69 -2.68 0.20 1.63
C LEU A 69 -2.85 1.03 2.91
N ARG A 70 -2.05 0.78 3.95
CA ARG A 70 -2.04 1.61 5.16
C ARG A 70 -1.70 3.07 4.84
N MET A 71 -0.64 3.29 4.06
CA MET A 71 -0.23 4.64 3.64
C MET A 71 -1.28 5.31 2.75
N SER A 72 -1.85 4.56 1.80
CA SER A 72 -2.97 5.03 0.96
C SER A 72 -4.17 5.47 1.79
N GLN A 73 -4.53 4.68 2.81
CA GLN A 73 -5.63 5.01 3.71
C GLN A 73 -5.34 6.27 4.54
N GLU A 74 -4.10 6.42 5.03
CA GLU A 74 -3.68 7.58 5.83
C GLU A 74 -3.67 8.88 5.03
N GLU A 75 -3.27 8.83 3.75
CA GLU A 75 -3.14 10.01 2.90
C GLU A 75 -4.42 10.38 2.14
N PHE A 76 -5.09 9.40 1.52
CA PHE A 76 -6.24 9.63 0.65
C PHE A 76 -7.56 9.16 1.25
N GLY A 77 -7.50 8.26 2.23
CA GLY A 77 -8.67 7.53 2.70
C GLY A 77 -9.23 6.56 1.65
N PHE A 78 -10.20 5.74 2.08
CA PHE A 78 -11.01 4.94 1.16
C PHE A 78 -12.39 5.58 1.10
N SER A 79 -12.59 6.41 0.09
CA SER A 79 -13.87 7.06 -0.17
C SER A 79 -14.90 6.03 -0.65
N SER A 80 -16.19 6.39 -0.61
CA SER A 80 -17.28 5.50 -1.05
C SER A 80 -17.27 5.22 -2.55
N ASP A 81 -16.45 5.93 -3.33
CA ASP A 81 -16.19 5.67 -4.74
C ASP A 81 -15.36 4.39 -4.98
N GLY A 82 -14.85 3.77 -3.91
CA GLY A 82 -14.12 2.50 -3.96
C GLY A 82 -12.77 2.60 -4.67
N LYS A 83 -12.27 3.82 -4.91
CA LYS A 83 -11.01 4.03 -5.62
C LYS A 83 -9.84 4.01 -4.64
N ILE A 84 -8.93 3.05 -4.83
CA ILE A 84 -7.68 2.99 -4.06
C ILE A 84 -6.61 3.78 -4.82
N THR A 85 -6.13 4.88 -4.24
CA THR A 85 -5.02 5.68 -4.77
C THR A 85 -3.79 5.50 -3.89
N LEU A 86 -2.70 4.98 -4.44
CA LEU A 86 -1.44 4.76 -3.76
C LEU A 86 -0.61 6.05 -3.74
N PRO A 87 0.14 6.33 -2.66
CA PRO A 87 0.98 7.52 -2.50
C PRO A 87 2.32 7.43 -3.26
N PHE A 88 2.33 6.69 -4.37
CA PHE A 88 3.53 6.43 -5.17
C PHE A 88 3.20 6.58 -6.65
N ASP A 89 4.23 6.84 -7.46
CA ASP A 89 4.11 6.89 -8.91
C ASP A 89 4.09 5.49 -9.55
N ALA A 90 3.83 5.46 -10.86
CA ALA A 90 3.82 4.24 -11.67
C ALA A 90 5.14 3.43 -11.61
N CYS A 91 6.29 4.09 -11.46
CA CYS A 91 7.59 3.40 -11.44
C CYS A 91 7.75 2.59 -10.15
N VAL A 92 7.42 3.18 -9.01
CA VAL A 92 7.43 2.47 -7.71
C VAL A 92 6.44 1.32 -7.72
N MET A 93 5.23 1.52 -8.25
CA MET A 93 4.22 0.47 -8.33
C MET A 93 4.67 -0.70 -9.22
N ALA A 94 5.29 -0.41 -10.38
CA ALA A 94 5.88 -1.44 -11.23
C ALA A 94 6.99 -2.23 -10.52
N TYR A 95 7.82 -1.55 -9.71
CA TYR A 95 8.85 -2.19 -8.91
C TYR A 95 8.27 -3.12 -7.83
N VAL A 96 7.21 -2.69 -7.13
CA VAL A 96 6.51 -3.51 -6.13
C VAL A 96 5.96 -4.79 -6.76
N MET A 97 5.30 -4.68 -7.91
CA MET A 97 4.79 -5.85 -8.64
C MET A 97 5.92 -6.80 -9.04
N CYS A 98 7.09 -6.27 -9.39
CA CYS A 98 8.28 -7.05 -9.70
C CYS A 98 8.85 -7.75 -8.45
N LEU A 99 8.94 -7.06 -7.31
CA LEU A 99 9.42 -7.63 -6.04
C LEU A 99 8.59 -8.85 -5.64
N ILE A 100 7.28 -8.72 -5.65
CA ILE A 100 6.36 -9.79 -5.22
C ILE A 100 6.38 -10.95 -6.21
N ARG A 101 6.31 -10.67 -7.52
CA ARG A 101 6.34 -11.73 -8.56
C ARG A 101 7.62 -12.56 -8.51
N ARG A 102 8.73 -11.96 -8.09
CA ARG A 102 10.03 -12.62 -7.99
C ARG A 102 10.29 -13.23 -6.61
N GLU A 103 9.32 -13.18 -5.70
CA GLU A 103 9.44 -13.70 -4.34
C GLU A 103 10.70 -13.16 -3.65
N ALA A 104 10.84 -11.83 -3.65
CA ALA A 104 11.96 -11.17 -2.98
C ALA A 104 12.05 -11.61 -1.51
N SER A 105 13.27 -11.63 -0.97
CA SER A 105 13.46 -11.99 0.43
C SER A 105 12.83 -10.95 1.36
N GLU A 106 12.42 -11.37 2.55
CA GLU A 106 11.83 -10.47 3.53
C GLU A 106 12.75 -9.28 3.87
N GLU A 107 14.07 -9.47 3.84
CA GLU A 107 15.04 -8.39 4.08
C GLU A 107 14.96 -7.31 2.99
N VAL A 108 14.78 -7.73 1.73
CA VAL A 108 14.62 -6.80 0.60
C VAL A 108 13.27 -6.08 0.71
N GLU A 109 12.20 -6.79 1.04
CA GLU A 109 10.89 -6.17 1.26
C GLU A 109 10.92 -5.15 2.41
N LYS A 110 11.54 -5.49 3.54
CA LYS A 110 11.70 -4.59 4.71
C LYS A 110 12.56 -3.38 4.38
N ALA A 111 13.66 -3.57 3.64
CA ALA A 111 14.52 -2.47 3.20
C ALA A 111 13.77 -1.54 2.24
N PHE A 112 13.00 -2.09 1.31
CA PHE A 112 12.14 -1.33 0.42
C PHE A 112 11.11 -0.52 1.22
N LEU A 113 10.34 -1.16 2.12
CA LEU A 113 9.34 -0.47 2.93
C LEU A 113 9.95 0.63 3.80
N SER A 114 11.13 0.37 4.38
CA SER A 114 11.86 1.39 5.15
C SER A 114 12.27 2.59 4.30
N SER A 115 12.59 2.38 3.01
CA SER A 115 12.96 3.48 2.11
C SER A 115 11.79 4.37 1.72
N ILE A 116 10.58 3.82 1.64
CA ILE A 116 9.36 4.57 1.24
C ILE A 116 8.54 5.07 2.44
N ALA A 117 8.66 4.44 3.61
CA ALA A 117 7.92 4.81 4.82
C ALA A 117 8.54 5.96 5.59
N MET A 118 9.78 6.33 5.29
CA MET A 118 10.45 7.44 5.96
C MET A 118 9.79 8.76 5.55
N PRO A 119 9.14 9.48 6.48
CA PRO A 119 8.70 10.82 6.18
C PRO A 119 9.96 11.64 5.93
N CYS A 120 10.06 12.25 4.75
CA CYS A 120 11.10 13.24 4.49
C CYS A 120 10.85 14.44 5.43
N HIS A 121 11.35 14.39 6.66
CA HIS A 121 11.38 15.53 7.58
C HIS A 121 12.52 16.50 7.27
N SER A 122 13.08 16.45 6.07
CA SER A 122 13.84 17.57 5.51
C SER A 122 12.89 18.39 4.65
N ALA A 123 12.45 19.53 5.19
CA ALA A 123 11.72 20.56 4.48
C ALA A 123 12.52 21.02 3.23
N SER A 124 12.38 20.31 2.12
CA SER A 124 12.71 20.73 0.74
C SER A 124 12.60 19.52 -0.19
N CYS A 125 11.38 19.17 -0.60
CA CYS A 125 11.17 18.40 -1.83
C CYS A 125 9.91 18.89 -2.56
N VAL A 126 9.81 20.20 -2.76
CA VAL A 126 9.14 20.73 -3.95
C VAL A 126 10.13 20.68 -5.11
N ALA A 127 10.24 19.53 -5.77
CA ALA A 127 10.82 19.45 -7.12
C ALA A 127 10.45 18.12 -7.79
N SER A 128 9.17 17.88 -8.01
CA SER A 128 8.79 17.13 -9.21
C SER A 128 8.90 18.09 -10.40
N VAL A 129 9.45 17.59 -11.50
CA VAL A 129 9.53 18.20 -12.86
C VAL A 129 10.83 18.95 -13.20
N ARG A 130 11.87 18.18 -13.60
CA ARG A 130 12.51 18.20 -14.94
C ARG A 130 13.93 17.63 -14.87
N LEU A 131 14.08 16.34 -15.17
CA LEU A 131 15.33 15.84 -15.76
C LEU A 131 15.39 16.34 -17.20
N ASN A 132 15.78 17.61 -17.38
CA ASN A 132 16.17 18.12 -18.68
C ASN A 132 17.62 17.66 -18.90
N GLN A 133 17.75 16.57 -19.64
CA GLN A 133 19.01 16.01 -20.11
C GLN A 133 19.82 17.08 -20.85
N GLN A 134 20.98 17.45 -20.32
CA GLN A 134 22.03 18.11 -21.10
C GLN A 134 23.33 17.34 -20.91
N PHE A 135 23.64 16.50 -21.90
CA PHE A 135 24.98 16.04 -22.15
C PHE A 135 25.82 17.25 -22.55
N ALA A 136 26.68 17.73 -21.66
CA ALA A 136 27.80 18.56 -22.06
C ALA A 136 28.96 17.62 -22.41
N VAL A 137 29.17 17.42 -23.71
CA VAL A 137 30.40 16.84 -24.26
C VAL A 137 31.49 17.91 -24.12
N CYS A 138 32.57 17.59 -23.42
CA CYS A 138 33.76 18.44 -23.40
C CYS A 138 34.46 18.33 -24.76
N SER A 139 34.74 19.48 -25.39
CA SER A 139 35.81 19.64 -26.39
C SER A 139 36.97 20.38 -25.76
#